data_AF-A0A482VVP6-F1
#
_entry.id   AF-A0A482VVP6-F1
#
_cell.length_a   1.000
_cell.length_b   1.000
_cell.length_c   1.000
_cell.angle_alpha   90.00
_cell.angle_beta   90.00
_cell.angle_gamma   90.00
#
_symmetry.space_group_name_H-M   'P 1'
#
loop_
_entity.id
_entity.type
_entity.pdbx_description
1 polymer ?
#
loop_
_entity_poly.entity_id
_entity_poly.type
_entity_poly.pdbx_seq_one_letter_code
_entity_poly.pdbx_strand_id
1 'polypeptide(L)'
;MDDPRDVITGEAENCTFIFKKRNIKNKGARKRQKSTSEEENSGDEAQESSVRRPNQRRNKQNPNVHSTSKIQKKQKAEDAEDSSSDGEVMVTYKSKRSAMAEGPSDQGATATLEIETERDRDAQALFEKRLEINKDLEGKEDDKVYRGINNYTQFYKPKDTAAGNASSGLVRKGPIRAPANLRATVRWDYQPDICKDYKETGFCGFGDSCKFLHDRSDYKHGWQLEREWAEGKYGEESDDDKKYEIDSDDEDLPFKCVICRDSFTEPIVTKCKHYFCEKCALERYKKTTRCFVCNTQTSGVFNPARKLIARLNREDKPKKEDDSSSDSD
;
A
#
# COMPACT_ATOMS: atom_id res chain seq x y z
N MET A 1 -17.91 -22.38 54.04
CA MET A 1 -18.22 -22.35 52.58
C MET A 1 -18.64 -20.94 52.19
N ASP A 2 -17.82 -19.98 52.61
CA ASP A 2 -16.95 -19.17 51.74
C ASP A 2 -17.47 -18.91 50.32
N ASP A 3 -17.91 -17.67 50.09
CA ASP A 3 -17.77 -16.97 48.82
C ASP A 3 -17.85 -15.45 49.06
N PRO A 4 -16.71 -14.74 49.15
CA PRO A 4 -16.67 -13.29 49.14
C PRO A 4 -16.71 -12.73 47.71
N ARG A 5 -17.60 -11.75 47.52
CA ARG A 5 -17.65 -10.85 46.37
C ARG A 5 -16.45 -9.90 46.44
N ASP A 6 -15.50 -10.03 45.51
CA ASP A 6 -14.49 -9.00 45.28
C ASP A 6 -14.85 -8.13 44.07
N VAL A 7 -15.36 -6.95 44.41
CA VAL A 7 -15.56 -5.80 43.53
C VAL A 7 -14.20 -5.13 43.34
N ILE A 8 -13.58 -5.34 42.17
CA ILE A 8 -12.35 -4.62 41.81
C ILE A 8 -12.73 -3.19 41.41
N THR A 9 -12.62 -2.28 42.37
CA THR A 9 -12.60 -0.83 42.14
C THR A 9 -11.17 -0.43 41.80
N GLY A 10 -10.85 -0.43 40.51
CA GLY A 10 -9.61 0.15 40.00
C GLY A 10 -9.77 1.66 39.86
N GLU A 11 -9.29 2.41 40.85
CA GLU A 11 -9.12 3.86 40.75
C GLU A 11 -8.17 4.20 39.58
N ALA A 12 -8.58 5.10 38.71
CA ALA A 12 -7.77 5.57 37.60
C ALA A 12 -6.63 6.46 38.13
N GLU A 13 -5.43 5.91 38.21
CA GLU A 13 -4.22 6.70 38.43
C GLU A 13 -3.98 7.62 37.22
N ASN A 14 -4.29 8.90 37.39
CA ASN A 14 -4.02 9.95 36.43
C ASN A 14 -2.50 10.09 36.21
N CYS A 15 -2.00 9.58 35.08
CA CYS A 15 -0.63 9.81 34.62
C CYS A 15 -0.42 11.31 34.31
N THR A 16 0.29 12.02 35.18
CA THR A 16 0.67 13.42 34.99
C THR A 16 1.94 13.51 34.14
N PHE A 17 1.81 13.97 32.89
CA PHE A 17 2.96 14.20 32.01
C PHE A 17 3.64 15.55 32.36
N ILE A 18 4.75 15.50 33.10
CA ILE A 18 5.59 16.67 33.37
C ILE A 18 6.53 16.89 32.16
N PHE A 19 6.27 17.93 31.37
CA PHE A 19 7.18 18.39 30.31
C PHE A 19 8.43 19.03 30.90
N LYS A 20 9.52 18.27 31.03
CA LYS A 20 10.84 18.81 31.38
C LYS A 20 11.44 19.52 30.16
N LYS A 21 11.25 20.84 30.06
CA LYS A 21 11.90 21.69 29.05
C LYS A 21 13.42 21.58 29.20
N ARG A 22 14.09 20.98 28.20
CA ARG A 22 15.56 21.02 28.08
C ARG A 22 15.98 22.42 27.65
N ASN A 23 16.78 23.08 28.48
CA ASN A 23 17.35 24.39 28.18
C ASN A 23 18.60 24.20 27.30
N ILE A 24 18.45 24.26 25.98
CA ILE A 24 19.57 24.15 25.03
C ILE A 24 20.32 25.50 25.01
N LYS A 25 21.48 25.56 25.67
CA LYS A 25 22.40 26.70 25.55
C LYS A 25 23.06 26.66 24.16
N ASN A 26 22.66 27.57 23.27
CA ASN A 26 23.36 27.84 22.01
C ASN A 26 24.76 28.43 22.28
N LYS A 27 25.77 27.58 22.46
CA LYS A 27 27.18 27.99 22.36
C LYS A 27 27.58 28.01 20.89
N GLY A 28 27.38 29.15 20.23
CA GLY A 28 27.79 29.29 18.83
C GLY A 28 27.37 30.57 18.13
N ALA A 29 27.31 31.71 18.81
CA ALA A 29 27.11 33.01 18.17
C ALA A 29 28.33 33.91 18.43
N ARG A 30 29.33 33.89 17.53
CA ARG A 30 30.28 35.00 17.43
C ARG A 30 29.64 36.09 16.57
N LYS A 31 29.43 37.26 17.17
CA LYS A 31 28.97 38.48 16.50
C LYS A 31 29.97 38.87 15.41
N ARG A 32 29.46 39.17 14.21
CA ARG A 32 30.22 39.73 13.09
C ARG A 32 30.52 41.20 13.40
N GLN A 33 31.79 41.58 13.48
CA GLN A 33 32.23 42.98 13.55
C GLN A 33 31.94 43.67 12.20
N LYS A 34 31.43 44.90 12.26
CA LYS A 34 31.14 45.78 11.12
C LYS A 34 32.35 46.70 10.97
N SER A 35 33.12 46.57 9.88
CA SER A 35 34.16 47.56 9.55
C SER A 35 33.55 48.59 8.60
N THR A 36 33.61 49.85 9.03
CA THR A 36 33.24 51.06 8.32
C THR A 36 34.42 51.48 7.44
N SER A 37 34.13 51.94 6.23
CA SER A 37 35.10 52.51 5.29
C SER A 37 35.21 54.02 5.53
N GLU A 38 36.38 54.49 5.94
CA GLU A 38 36.86 55.84 5.62
C GLU A 38 38.34 55.73 5.27
N GLU A 39 38.70 56.40 4.18
CA GLU A 39 39.99 56.41 3.50
C GLU A 39 41.04 57.18 4.31
N GLU A 40 42.31 56.76 4.29
CA GLU A 40 43.47 57.66 4.15
C GLU A 40 44.68 56.88 3.58
N ASN A 41 45.45 57.58 2.76
CA ASN A 41 46.51 57.15 1.85
C ASN A 41 47.91 57.15 2.54
N SER A 42 48.74 56.12 2.33
CA SER A 42 50.22 56.21 2.43
C SER A 42 50.95 54.90 2.03
N GLY A 43 51.63 54.92 0.87
CA GLY A 43 53.05 54.53 0.69
C GLY A 43 53.56 53.08 0.84
N ASP A 44 54.13 52.58 -0.28
CA ASP A 44 55.24 51.62 -0.45
C ASP A 44 55.02 50.08 -0.55
N GLU A 45 55.09 49.61 -1.81
CA GLU A 45 55.81 48.46 -2.40
C GLU A 45 56.19 47.24 -1.52
N ALA A 46 55.55 46.08 -1.77
CA ALA A 46 56.23 44.77 -1.86
C ALA A 46 55.27 43.63 -2.30
N GLN A 47 55.51 43.15 -3.52
CA GLN A 47 55.30 41.82 -4.12
C GLN A 47 54.21 40.88 -3.54
N GLU A 48 53.27 40.61 -4.45
CA GLU A 48 52.11 39.73 -4.45
C GLU A 48 52.42 38.24 -4.23
N SER A 49 51.68 37.59 -3.31
CA SER A 49 51.33 36.16 -3.44
C SER A 49 49.88 35.94 -3.02
N SER A 50 48.94 36.04 -3.97
CA SER A 50 47.51 35.88 -3.71
C SER A 50 47.10 34.39 -3.70
N VAL A 51 46.77 33.87 -2.52
CA VAL A 51 46.14 32.53 -2.38
C VAL A 51 44.66 32.65 -2.80
N ARG A 52 44.33 32.21 -4.01
CA ARG A 52 42.95 32.15 -4.51
C ARG A 52 42.13 31.13 -3.69
N ARG A 53 41.21 31.63 -2.86
CA ARG A 53 40.15 30.81 -2.26
C ARG A 53 39.06 30.56 -3.33
N PRO A 54 38.68 29.30 -3.64
CA PRO A 54 37.58 29.05 -4.56
C PRO A 54 36.26 29.58 -3.96
N ASN A 55 35.60 30.48 -4.67
CA ASN A 55 34.36 31.16 -4.26
C ASN A 55 33.10 30.27 -4.25
N GLN A 56 33.23 28.96 -4.45
CA GLN A 56 32.11 28.03 -4.37
C GLN A 56 32.47 26.79 -3.58
N ARG A 57 31.74 26.56 -2.48
CA ARG A 57 31.73 25.29 -1.77
C ARG A 57 31.07 24.24 -2.67
N ARG A 58 31.76 23.13 -2.95
CA ARG A 58 31.15 21.96 -3.57
C ARG A 58 29.99 21.47 -2.68
N ASN A 59 28.78 21.47 -3.23
CA ASN A 59 27.62 20.88 -2.57
C ASN A 59 27.84 19.36 -2.45
N LYS A 60 28.06 18.88 -1.22
CA LYS A 60 27.98 17.44 -0.94
C LYS A 60 26.51 17.04 -0.93
N GLN A 61 26.15 16.03 -1.73
CA GLN A 61 24.81 15.46 -1.75
C GLN A 61 24.49 14.86 -0.37
N ASN A 62 23.37 15.25 0.21
CA ASN A 62 22.88 14.72 1.48
C ASN A 62 22.02 13.47 1.18
N PRO A 63 22.37 12.28 1.71
CA PRO A 63 21.65 11.04 1.41
C PRO A 63 20.20 10.99 1.93
N ASN A 64 19.77 11.96 2.76
CA ASN A 64 18.39 12.06 3.26
C ASN A 64 17.51 13.05 2.48
N VAL A 65 17.92 13.50 1.30
CA VAL A 65 17.10 14.36 0.44
C VAL A 65 16.84 13.65 -0.89
N HIS A 66 15.63 13.11 -1.04
CA HIS A 66 15.13 12.64 -2.33
C HIS A 66 14.59 13.82 -3.13
N SER A 67 15.30 14.24 -4.17
CA SER A 67 14.77 15.16 -5.18
C SER A 67 14.32 14.35 -6.40
N THR A 68 13.11 14.59 -6.89
CA THR A 68 12.65 14.03 -8.16
C THR A 68 13.58 14.47 -9.29
N SER A 69 13.84 13.56 -10.23
CA SER A 69 14.76 13.73 -11.35
C SER A 69 14.48 15.04 -12.09
N LYS A 70 15.49 15.91 -12.11
CA LYS A 70 15.46 17.16 -12.88
C LYS A 70 15.32 16.78 -14.35
N ILE A 71 14.12 16.91 -14.89
CA ILE A 71 13.87 16.96 -16.33
C ILE A 71 14.78 18.05 -16.86
N GLN A 72 15.70 17.67 -17.75
CA GLN A 72 16.60 18.59 -18.42
C GLN A 72 15.74 19.66 -19.08
N LYS A 73 15.88 20.91 -18.62
CA LYS A 73 15.14 22.05 -19.13
C LYS A 73 15.53 22.24 -20.60
N LYS A 74 14.69 21.73 -21.50
CA LYS A 74 14.79 22.00 -22.95
C LYS A 74 14.64 23.51 -23.16
N GLN A 75 15.33 23.96 -24.20
CA GLN A 75 15.80 25.33 -24.44
C GLN A 75 14.74 26.42 -24.30
N LYS A 76 15.22 27.59 -23.90
CA LYS A 76 14.58 28.90 -23.91
C LYS A 76 13.95 29.14 -25.30
N ALA A 77 12.62 29.12 -25.39
CA ALA A 77 11.90 29.66 -26.54
C ALA A 77 11.78 31.17 -26.30
N GLU A 78 12.38 31.93 -27.20
CA GLU A 78 12.30 33.39 -27.26
C GLU A 78 10.95 33.76 -27.87
N ASP A 79 10.37 34.84 -27.36
CA ASP A 79 9.06 35.36 -27.73
C ASP A 79 8.92 35.47 -29.27
N ALA A 80 7.94 34.75 -29.82
CA ALA A 80 7.50 34.90 -31.19
C ALA A 80 5.96 34.96 -31.19
N GLU A 81 5.48 36.18 -31.15
CA GLU A 81 4.23 36.60 -31.76
C GLU A 81 4.28 36.26 -33.26
N ASP A 82 3.54 35.26 -33.73
CA ASP A 82 2.71 35.31 -34.96
C ASP A 82 2.03 33.95 -35.28
N SER A 83 0.94 34.09 -36.04
CA SER A 83 -0.10 33.21 -36.56
C SER A 83 0.21 31.78 -37.04
N SER A 84 -0.74 30.91 -36.69
CA SER A 84 -1.26 29.72 -37.41
C SER A 84 -0.27 28.82 -38.18
N SER A 85 -0.05 27.62 -37.63
CA SER A 85 0.25 26.43 -38.43
C SER A 85 -0.19 25.20 -37.65
N ASP A 86 -0.97 24.34 -38.30
CA ASP A 86 -1.44 23.05 -37.83
C ASP A 86 -0.35 22.25 -37.12
N GLY A 87 -0.55 22.02 -35.83
CA GLY A 87 0.32 21.26 -34.96
C GLY A 87 -0.53 20.67 -33.85
N GLU A 88 -0.31 19.39 -33.58
CA GLU A 88 -0.97 18.57 -32.55
C GLU A 88 -1.51 19.40 -31.39
N VAL A 89 -2.82 19.26 -31.10
CA VAL A 89 -3.50 19.95 -30.00
C VAL A 89 -2.98 19.41 -28.66
N MET A 90 -1.76 19.77 -28.30
CA MET A 90 -1.16 19.42 -27.03
C MET A 90 -1.64 20.43 -26.00
N VAL A 91 -2.58 20.02 -25.16
CA VAL A 91 -3.16 20.88 -24.12
C VAL A 91 -2.10 21.16 -23.07
N THR A 92 -1.53 22.37 -23.10
CA THR A 92 -0.62 22.83 -22.05
C THR A 92 -1.40 23.57 -20.95
N TYR A 93 -1.35 23.06 -19.72
CA TYR A 93 -1.92 23.74 -18.54
C TYR A 93 -0.94 24.80 -18.03
N LYS A 94 -1.23 26.07 -18.30
CA LYS A 94 -0.45 27.20 -17.74
C LYS A 94 -0.74 27.34 -16.24
N SER A 95 0.31 27.45 -15.42
CA SER A 95 0.14 27.66 -13.97
C SER A 95 -0.38 29.07 -13.68
N LYS A 96 -1.10 29.22 -12.56
CA LYS A 96 -1.62 30.53 -12.11
C LYS A 96 -0.53 31.52 -11.65
N ARG A 97 0.75 31.08 -11.58
CA ARG A 97 1.93 31.88 -11.16
C ARG A 97 1.72 32.67 -9.86
N SER A 98 0.87 32.19 -8.96
CA SER A 98 0.62 32.79 -7.66
C SER A 98 1.67 32.34 -6.64
N ALA A 99 1.98 33.20 -5.67
CA ALA A 99 2.87 32.88 -4.55
C ALA A 99 2.15 32.14 -3.41
N MET A 100 0.81 32.08 -3.43
CA MET A 100 0.05 31.35 -2.42
C MET A 100 0.18 29.85 -2.63
N ALA A 101 0.35 29.11 -1.54
CA ALA A 101 0.37 27.65 -1.56
C ALA A 101 -0.99 27.11 -2.03
N GLU A 102 -0.96 25.96 -2.71
CA GLU A 102 -2.16 25.30 -3.17
C GLU A 102 -2.83 24.57 -1.99
N GLY A 103 -4.11 24.86 -1.77
CA GLY A 103 -4.93 24.22 -0.74
C GLY A 103 -5.37 25.15 0.40
N PRO A 104 -6.13 24.61 1.37
CA PRO A 104 -6.63 25.35 2.52
C PRO A 104 -5.50 25.81 3.45
N SER A 105 -5.65 26.99 4.06
CA SER A 105 -4.66 27.54 5.00
C SER A 105 -4.50 26.70 6.28
N ASP A 106 -5.52 25.94 6.64
CA ASP A 106 -5.61 25.13 7.86
C ASP A 106 -5.16 23.67 7.66
N GLN A 107 -4.64 23.33 6.48
CA GLN A 107 -4.19 21.98 6.12
C GLN A 107 -5.27 20.89 6.35
N GLY A 108 -6.56 21.26 6.29
CA GLY A 108 -7.68 20.34 6.48
C GLY A 108 -8.09 20.08 7.93
N ALA A 109 -7.64 20.89 8.90
CA ALA A 109 -8.06 20.77 10.29
C ALA A 109 -9.57 21.02 10.50
N THR A 110 -10.18 21.86 9.66
CA THR A 110 -11.62 22.17 9.69
C THR A 110 -12.40 21.46 8.58
N ALA A 111 -11.85 20.36 8.05
CA ALA A 111 -12.50 19.61 6.98
C ALA A 111 -13.89 19.11 7.41
N THR A 112 -14.91 19.50 6.67
CA THR A 112 -16.29 19.03 6.81
C THR A 112 -16.53 17.83 5.92
N LEU A 113 -17.23 16.82 6.44
CA LEU A 113 -17.70 15.70 5.63
C LEU A 113 -18.93 16.11 4.83
N GLU A 114 -18.75 16.26 3.52
CA GLU A 114 -19.79 16.64 2.55
C GLU A 114 -20.32 15.44 1.75
N ILE A 115 -20.21 14.23 2.31
CA ILE A 115 -20.70 13.00 1.68
C ILE A 115 -22.24 12.94 1.72
N GLU A 116 -22.84 13.51 2.77
CA GLU A 116 -24.29 13.57 2.96
C GLU A 116 -24.91 14.85 2.38
N THR A 117 -26.24 14.89 2.35
CA THR A 117 -27.00 16.07 1.94
C THR A 117 -26.63 17.29 2.77
N GLU A 118 -26.46 18.44 2.10
CA GLU A 118 -26.17 19.71 2.75
C GLU A 118 -27.15 20.04 3.89
N ARG A 119 -26.64 20.76 4.88
CA ARG A 119 -27.34 21.05 6.15
C ARG A 119 -28.71 21.70 5.96
N ASP A 120 -28.88 22.52 4.91
CA ASP A 120 -30.10 23.30 4.66
C ASP A 120 -31.20 22.54 3.91
N ARG A 121 -30.80 21.45 3.22
CA ARG A 121 -31.65 20.60 2.37
C ARG A 121 -31.91 19.23 2.97
N ASP A 122 -31.17 18.88 4.02
CA ASP A 122 -31.38 17.68 4.81
C ASP A 122 -32.82 17.61 5.37
N ALA A 123 -33.31 16.39 5.53
CA ALA A 123 -34.61 16.07 6.09
C ALA A 123 -34.81 16.66 7.50
N GLN A 124 -33.74 16.85 8.30
CA GLN A 124 -33.83 17.56 9.57
C GLN A 124 -34.19 19.03 9.38
N ALA A 125 -33.53 19.74 8.45
CA ALA A 125 -33.84 21.15 8.17
C ALA A 125 -35.22 21.34 7.55
N LEU A 126 -35.67 20.41 6.69
CA LEU A 126 -37.04 20.41 6.17
C LEU A 126 -38.09 20.23 7.28
N PHE A 127 -37.78 19.40 8.28
CA PHE A 127 -38.66 19.20 9.43
C PHE A 127 -38.71 20.43 10.34
N GLU A 128 -37.58 21.08 10.58
CA GLU A 128 -37.51 22.35 11.30
C GLU A 128 -38.34 23.43 10.59
N LYS A 129 -38.20 23.55 9.27
CA LYS A 129 -39.02 24.46 8.44
C LYS A 129 -40.51 24.16 8.56
N ARG A 130 -40.91 22.89 8.53
CA ARG A 130 -42.31 22.47 8.74
C ARG A 130 -42.82 22.86 10.12
N LEU A 131 -42.02 22.62 11.16
CA LEU A 131 -42.42 22.92 12.53
C LEU A 131 -42.61 24.42 12.73
N GLU A 132 -41.74 25.24 12.12
CA GLU A 132 -41.86 26.69 12.16
C GLU A 132 -43.12 27.18 11.44
N ILE A 133 -43.38 26.70 10.22
CA ILE A 133 -44.59 27.06 9.45
C ILE A 133 -45.87 26.66 10.21
N ASN A 134 -45.88 25.49 10.86
CA ASN A 134 -47.03 25.03 11.63
C ASN A 134 -47.24 25.82 12.93
N LYS A 135 -46.18 26.35 13.55
CA LYS A 135 -46.31 27.29 14.67
C LYS A 135 -46.91 28.62 14.19
N ASP A 136 -46.45 29.12 13.05
CA ASP A 136 -46.94 30.38 12.49
C ASP A 136 -48.42 30.31 12.07
N LEU A 137 -48.89 29.12 11.68
CA LEU A 137 -50.29 28.86 11.31
C LEU A 137 -51.19 28.56 12.51
N GLU A 138 -50.61 28.38 13.70
CA GLU A 138 -51.40 28.06 14.89
C GLU A 138 -52.35 29.22 15.24
N GLY A 139 -53.66 28.95 15.19
CA GLY A 139 -54.71 29.92 15.49
C GLY A 139 -55.14 30.80 14.31
N LYS A 140 -54.59 30.59 13.10
CA LYS A 140 -55.06 31.23 11.87
C LYS A 140 -56.06 30.32 11.14
N GLU A 141 -57.03 30.92 10.46
CA GLU A 141 -57.98 30.19 9.61
C GLU A 141 -57.27 29.60 8.38
N ASP A 142 -57.88 28.59 7.74
CA ASP A 142 -57.30 27.93 6.58
C ASP A 142 -57.28 28.86 5.35
N ASP A 143 -56.12 29.46 5.08
CA ASP A 143 -55.89 30.36 3.93
C ASP A 143 -56.07 29.68 2.55
N LYS A 144 -56.22 28.35 2.48
CA LYS A 144 -56.20 27.51 1.24
C LYS A 144 -54.97 27.70 0.34
N VAL A 145 -53.95 28.42 0.80
CA VAL A 145 -52.66 28.58 0.12
C VAL A 145 -51.79 27.35 0.34
N TYR A 146 -51.37 26.72 -0.75
CA TYR A 146 -50.50 25.56 -0.70
C TYR A 146 -49.07 25.94 -0.30
N ARG A 147 -48.61 25.47 0.87
CA ARG A 147 -47.27 25.75 1.43
C ARG A 147 -46.32 24.56 1.32
N GLY A 148 -46.63 23.58 0.48
CA GLY A 148 -45.82 22.38 0.25
C GLY A 148 -46.41 21.12 0.87
N ILE A 149 -45.95 19.96 0.37
CA ILE A 149 -46.48 18.62 0.71
C ILE A 149 -46.43 18.34 2.21
N ASN A 150 -45.41 18.85 2.91
CA ASN A 150 -45.17 18.53 4.31
C ASN A 150 -45.89 19.47 5.30
N ASN A 151 -46.49 20.56 4.80
CA ASN A 151 -47.01 21.68 5.60
C ASN A 151 -48.53 21.73 5.64
N TYR A 152 -49.20 20.59 5.44
CA TYR A 152 -50.63 20.48 5.75
C TYR A 152 -50.87 20.65 7.25
N THR A 153 -52.05 21.15 7.61
CA THR A 153 -52.43 21.41 9.01
C THR A 153 -52.37 20.12 9.82
N GLN A 154 -51.69 20.19 10.96
CA GLN A 154 -51.53 19.07 11.87
C GLN A 154 -52.01 19.46 13.25
N PHE A 155 -53.05 18.76 13.70
CA PHE A 155 -53.66 18.99 15.01
C PHE A 155 -52.80 18.45 16.17
N TYR A 156 -51.87 17.54 15.88
CA TYR A 156 -50.99 16.95 16.87
C TYR A 156 -49.57 17.50 16.73
N LYS A 157 -49.15 18.29 17.73
CA LYS A 157 -47.76 18.77 17.80
C LYS A 157 -46.84 17.62 18.22
N PRO A 158 -45.75 17.35 17.49
CA PRO A 158 -44.69 16.51 18.01
C PRO A 158 -44.11 17.22 19.24
N LYS A 159 -44.21 16.55 20.40
CA LYS A 159 -43.73 17.08 21.68
C LYS A 159 -42.23 16.87 21.82
N ASP A 160 -41.56 17.84 22.43
CA ASP A 160 -40.22 17.65 22.95
C ASP A 160 -40.24 16.57 24.03
N THR A 161 -39.27 15.67 23.99
CA THR A 161 -39.12 14.62 25.01
C THR A 161 -37.95 14.96 25.92
N ALA A 162 -37.84 14.31 27.08
CA ALA A 162 -36.69 14.51 27.97
C ALA A 162 -35.33 14.23 27.31
N ALA A 163 -35.33 13.48 26.20
CA ALA A 163 -34.13 13.14 25.42
C ALA A 163 -33.73 14.21 24.39
N GLY A 164 -34.56 15.25 24.17
CA GLY A 164 -34.22 16.37 23.30
C GLY A 164 -35.42 17.01 22.59
N ASN A 165 -35.11 18.04 21.79
CA ASN A 165 -36.09 18.76 20.99
C ASN A 165 -36.69 17.84 19.92
N ALA A 166 -37.92 18.12 19.49
CA ALA A 166 -38.64 17.40 18.44
C ALA A 166 -37.89 17.38 17.10
N SER A 167 -37.00 18.35 16.86
CA SER A 167 -36.14 18.41 15.67
C SER A 167 -34.80 17.67 15.81
N SER A 168 -34.44 17.22 17.02
CA SER A 168 -33.17 16.54 17.26
C SER A 168 -33.18 15.09 16.75
N GLY A 169 -32.02 14.60 16.31
CA GLY A 169 -31.88 13.25 15.73
C GLY A 169 -32.24 12.10 16.66
N LEU A 170 -32.29 12.31 17.98
CA LEU A 170 -32.68 11.28 18.96
C LEU A 170 -34.21 11.10 19.08
N VAL A 171 -34.99 12.13 18.74
CA VAL A 171 -36.46 12.14 18.90
C VAL A 171 -37.14 12.05 17.54
N ARG A 172 -36.50 12.58 16.51
CA ARG A 172 -37.03 12.64 15.14
C ARG A 172 -36.93 11.27 14.46
N LYS A 173 -38.02 10.87 13.80
CA LYS A 173 -38.04 9.69 12.92
C LYS A 173 -37.65 10.10 11.51
N GLY A 174 -36.75 9.34 10.88
CA GLY A 174 -36.28 9.55 9.50
C GLY A 174 -34.75 9.66 9.41
N PRO A 175 -34.20 10.03 8.25
CA PRO A 175 -32.76 10.21 8.07
C PRO A 175 -32.18 11.17 9.11
N ILE A 176 -31.09 10.77 9.76
CA ILE A 176 -30.43 11.57 10.80
C ILE A 176 -29.20 12.23 10.17
N ARG A 177 -28.98 13.50 10.50
CA ARG A 177 -27.81 14.24 10.07
C ARG A 177 -26.53 13.66 10.69
N ALA A 178 -25.58 13.23 9.86
CA ALA A 178 -24.27 12.83 10.35
C ALA A 178 -23.46 14.01 10.94
N PRO A 179 -22.56 13.76 11.90
CA PRO A 179 -21.65 14.77 12.41
C PRO A 179 -20.66 15.22 11.32
N ALA A 180 -20.61 16.52 11.02
CA ALA A 180 -19.79 17.07 9.94
C ALA A 180 -18.28 17.01 10.22
N ASN A 181 -17.88 16.97 11.49
CA ASN A 181 -16.51 17.13 11.97
C ASN A 181 -15.86 15.81 12.43
N LEU A 182 -16.47 14.66 12.13
CA LEU A 182 -15.98 13.36 12.58
C LEU A 182 -15.78 12.42 11.40
N ARG A 183 -14.55 11.95 11.19
CA ARG A 183 -14.26 10.88 10.24
C ARG A 183 -14.41 9.52 10.92
N ALA A 184 -15.33 8.69 10.43
CA ALA A 184 -15.48 7.33 10.91
C ALA A 184 -14.19 6.52 10.66
N THR A 185 -13.74 5.78 11.68
CA THR A 185 -12.61 4.86 11.56
C THR A 185 -13.02 3.64 10.73
N VAL A 186 -12.40 3.44 9.57
CA VAL A 186 -12.69 2.30 8.71
C VAL A 186 -11.72 1.16 9.04
N ARG A 187 -12.26 -0.04 9.28
CA ARG A 187 -11.51 -1.29 9.41
C ARG A 187 -11.98 -2.24 8.31
N TRP A 188 -11.04 -2.78 7.55
CA TRP A 188 -11.33 -3.83 6.57
C TRP A 188 -11.62 -5.14 7.30
N ASP A 189 -12.77 -5.74 7.02
CA ASP A 189 -13.10 -7.08 7.49
C ASP A 189 -12.80 -8.09 6.38
N TYR A 190 -11.68 -8.81 6.52
CA TYR A 190 -11.23 -9.78 5.54
C TYR A 190 -11.83 -11.18 5.76
N GLN A 191 -12.54 -11.42 6.87
CA GLN A 191 -13.08 -12.74 7.18
C GLN A 191 -14.42 -12.93 6.45
N PRO A 192 -14.50 -13.83 5.43
CA PRO A 192 -15.76 -14.07 4.75
C PRO A 192 -16.63 -15.04 5.56
N ASP A 193 -17.93 -14.77 5.64
CA ASP A 193 -18.91 -15.68 6.23
C ASP A 193 -19.38 -16.73 5.22
N ILE A 194 -18.45 -17.47 4.61
CA ILE A 194 -18.75 -18.53 3.64
C ILE A 194 -18.70 -19.89 4.33
N CYS A 195 -19.71 -20.73 4.06
CA CYS A 195 -19.76 -22.08 4.59
C CYS A 195 -18.65 -22.93 3.95
N LYS A 196 -17.65 -23.30 4.76
CA LYS A 196 -16.52 -24.12 4.33
C LYS A 196 -16.98 -25.45 3.73
N ASP A 197 -17.86 -26.16 4.44
CA ASP A 197 -18.34 -27.48 4.02
C ASP A 197 -19.10 -27.40 2.69
N TYR A 198 -19.96 -26.39 2.53
CA TYR A 198 -20.69 -26.18 1.28
C TYR A 198 -19.78 -25.79 0.12
N LYS A 199 -18.78 -24.93 0.36
CA LYS A 199 -17.84 -24.50 -0.68
C LYS A 199 -17.02 -25.68 -1.22
N GLU A 200 -16.41 -26.44 -0.33
CA GLU A 200 -15.52 -27.55 -0.68
C GLU A 200 -16.30 -28.76 -1.19
N THR A 201 -17.32 -29.20 -0.47
CA THR A 201 -18.01 -30.47 -0.75
C THR A 201 -19.30 -30.29 -1.57
N GLY A 202 -19.91 -29.11 -1.52
CA GLY A 202 -21.25 -28.88 -2.08
C GLY A 202 -22.41 -29.29 -1.20
N PHE A 203 -22.12 -29.86 -0.03
CA PHE A 203 -23.11 -30.32 0.91
C PHE A 203 -22.80 -29.76 2.29
N CYS A 204 -23.70 -28.93 2.80
CA CYS A 204 -23.66 -28.52 4.19
C CYS A 204 -24.58 -29.44 5.00
N GLY A 205 -24.06 -30.10 6.03
CA GLY A 205 -24.87 -30.92 6.92
C GLY A 205 -25.97 -30.14 7.66
N PHE A 206 -25.84 -28.81 7.75
CA PHE A 206 -26.84 -27.92 8.33
C PHE A 206 -27.92 -27.49 7.32
N GLY A 207 -27.77 -27.81 6.03
CA GLY A 207 -28.66 -27.37 4.96
C GLY A 207 -28.92 -25.86 5.03
N ASP A 208 -30.16 -25.44 4.79
CA ASP A 208 -30.56 -24.02 4.79
C ASP A 208 -30.58 -23.38 6.20
N SER A 209 -30.35 -24.16 7.27
CA SER A 209 -30.22 -23.62 8.62
C SER A 209 -28.80 -23.12 8.93
N CYS A 210 -27.87 -23.22 7.98
CA CYS A 210 -26.51 -22.74 8.16
C CYS A 210 -26.48 -21.20 8.25
N LYS A 211 -25.79 -20.68 9.28
CA LYS A 211 -25.58 -19.23 9.44
C LYS A 211 -24.62 -18.62 8.42
N PHE A 212 -23.89 -19.47 7.72
CA PHE A 212 -22.86 -19.08 6.75
C PHE A 212 -23.41 -19.16 5.34
N LEU A 213 -22.89 -18.31 4.45
CA LEU A 213 -23.32 -18.23 3.06
C LEU A 213 -22.95 -19.49 2.28
N HIS A 214 -23.94 -20.05 1.57
CA HIS A 214 -23.79 -21.16 0.65
C HIS A 214 -23.38 -20.66 -0.74
N ASP A 215 -22.11 -20.29 -0.88
CA ASP A 215 -21.50 -19.90 -2.16
C ASP A 215 -20.35 -20.86 -2.51
N ARG A 216 -20.23 -21.20 -3.80
CA ARG A 216 -19.15 -22.04 -4.35
C ARG A 216 -18.18 -21.25 -5.24
N SER A 217 -18.33 -19.94 -5.30
CA SER A 217 -17.41 -19.08 -6.03
C SER A 217 -16.00 -19.13 -5.42
N ASP A 218 -14.98 -19.26 -6.27
CA ASP A 218 -13.57 -19.41 -5.91
C ASP A 218 -12.73 -18.15 -6.22
N TYR A 219 -13.37 -16.99 -6.28
CA TYR A 219 -12.70 -15.71 -6.48
C TYR A 219 -11.62 -15.46 -5.41
N LYS A 220 -10.52 -14.85 -5.87
CA LYS A 220 -9.42 -14.42 -5.00
C LYS A 220 -9.89 -13.34 -4.02
N HIS A 221 -9.42 -13.42 -2.78
CA HIS A 221 -9.72 -12.42 -1.76
C HIS A 221 -8.93 -11.13 -2.00
N GLY A 222 -9.44 -9.98 -1.55
CA GLY A 222 -8.79 -8.68 -1.77
C GLY A 222 -7.32 -8.64 -1.32
N TRP A 223 -6.96 -9.32 -0.23
CA TRP A 223 -5.57 -9.40 0.25
C TRP A 223 -4.67 -10.24 -0.67
N GLN A 224 -5.23 -11.24 -1.37
CA GLN A 224 -4.49 -12.03 -2.36
C GLN A 224 -4.20 -11.18 -3.59
N LEU A 225 -5.19 -10.41 -4.06
CA LEU A 225 -5.01 -9.46 -5.17
C LEU A 225 -3.96 -8.40 -4.83
N GLU A 226 -4.03 -7.82 -3.63
CA GLU A 226 -3.07 -6.79 -3.19
C GLU A 226 -1.64 -7.33 -3.15
N ARG A 227 -1.46 -8.58 -2.71
CA ARG A 227 -0.16 -9.26 -2.74
C ARG A 227 0.33 -9.52 -4.15
N GLU A 228 -0.51 -10.05 -5.03
CA GLU A 228 -0.16 -10.28 -6.44
C GLU A 228 0.18 -8.98 -7.17
N TRP A 229 -0.55 -7.92 -6.86
CA TRP A 229 -0.28 -6.57 -7.35
C TRP A 229 1.08 -6.05 -6.88
N ALA A 230 1.40 -6.21 -5.59
CA ALA A 230 2.68 -5.80 -5.03
C ALA A 230 3.87 -6.62 -5.59
N GLU A 231 3.63 -7.91 -5.88
CA GLU A 231 4.61 -8.79 -6.52
C GLU A 231 4.73 -8.56 -8.04
N GLY A 232 3.83 -7.78 -8.64
CA GLY A 232 3.80 -7.52 -10.08
C GLY A 232 3.32 -8.69 -10.93
N LYS A 233 2.77 -9.75 -10.32
CA LYS A 233 2.24 -10.95 -10.99
C LYS A 233 0.76 -10.84 -11.34
N TYR A 234 0.15 -9.68 -11.05
CA TYR A 234 -1.25 -9.45 -11.32
C TYR A 234 -1.54 -9.56 -12.81
N GLY A 235 -2.32 -10.58 -13.19
CA GLY A 235 -2.65 -10.90 -14.59
C GLY A 235 -1.73 -11.91 -15.27
N GLU A 236 -0.57 -12.24 -14.68
CA GLU A 236 0.38 -13.20 -15.27
C GLU A 236 -0.11 -14.65 -15.12
N GLU A 237 -0.87 -14.94 -14.06
CA GLU A 237 -1.42 -16.27 -13.79
C GLU A 237 -2.64 -16.64 -14.68
N SER A 238 -3.16 -15.68 -15.46
CA SER A 238 -4.28 -15.90 -16.38
C SER A 238 -3.86 -16.54 -17.70
N ASP A 239 -2.60 -16.38 -18.11
CA ASP A 239 -2.09 -16.82 -19.41
C ASP A 239 -1.16 -18.04 -19.32
N ASP A 240 -0.98 -18.60 -18.11
CA ASP A 240 -0.10 -19.74 -17.88
C ASP A 240 -0.87 -21.06 -17.99
N ASP A 241 -1.08 -21.54 -19.22
CA ASP A 241 -1.62 -22.87 -19.55
C ASP A 241 -0.82 -24.02 -18.89
N LYS A 242 0.38 -23.73 -18.39
CA LYS A 242 1.28 -24.65 -17.69
C LYS A 242 0.90 -24.91 -16.23
N LYS A 243 0.01 -24.10 -15.63
CA LYS A 243 -0.37 -24.27 -14.22
C LYS A 243 -1.13 -25.56 -13.92
N TYR A 244 -1.75 -26.16 -14.95
CA TYR A 244 -2.40 -27.47 -14.88
C TYR A 244 -1.53 -28.59 -15.47
N GLU A 245 -0.32 -28.27 -15.92
CA GLU A 245 0.62 -29.26 -16.42
C GLU A 245 1.27 -29.93 -15.20
N ILE A 246 1.07 -31.24 -15.07
CA ILE A 246 1.73 -32.04 -14.04
C ILE A 246 3.17 -32.19 -14.50
N ASP A 247 4.03 -31.27 -14.08
CA ASP A 247 5.47 -31.41 -14.27
C ASP A 247 5.90 -32.74 -13.64
N SER A 248 6.29 -33.68 -14.51
CA SER A 248 6.97 -34.88 -14.07
C SER A 248 8.26 -34.44 -13.37
N ASP A 249 8.36 -34.70 -12.07
CA ASP A 249 9.43 -34.30 -11.11
C ASP A 249 10.86 -34.77 -11.49
N ASP A 250 11.08 -35.13 -12.75
CA ASP A 250 12.29 -35.69 -13.36
C ASP A 250 12.99 -34.70 -14.34
N GLU A 251 12.47 -33.50 -14.59
CA GLU A 251 13.02 -32.57 -15.62
C GLU A 251 14.24 -31.74 -15.17
N ASP A 252 14.48 -31.54 -13.86
CA ASP A 252 15.55 -30.64 -13.37
C ASP A 252 16.95 -31.28 -13.21
N LEU A 253 17.11 -32.56 -13.57
CA LEU A 253 18.38 -33.28 -13.38
C LEU A 253 19.20 -33.31 -14.69
N PRO A 254 20.41 -32.71 -14.73
CA PRO A 254 21.23 -32.70 -15.94
C PRO A 254 21.68 -34.11 -16.34
N PHE A 255 21.73 -34.37 -17.65
CA PHE A 255 22.11 -35.68 -18.22
C PHE A 255 23.62 -35.91 -18.35
N LYS A 256 24.42 -34.83 -18.45
CA LYS A 256 25.86 -34.89 -18.69
C LYS A 256 26.64 -34.03 -17.71
N CYS A 257 27.86 -34.44 -17.38
CA CYS A 257 28.72 -33.67 -16.50
C CYS A 257 29.21 -32.39 -17.19
N VAL A 258 29.11 -31.24 -16.55
CA VAL A 258 29.53 -29.96 -17.13
C VAL A 258 31.05 -29.87 -17.34
N ILE A 259 31.84 -30.65 -16.59
CA ILE A 259 33.31 -30.62 -16.62
C ILE A 259 33.87 -31.50 -17.74
N CYS A 260 33.48 -32.79 -17.80
CA CYS A 260 33.96 -33.70 -18.86
C CYS A 260 33.04 -33.74 -20.09
N ARG A 261 31.80 -33.26 -20.00
CA ARG A 261 30.75 -33.34 -21.04
C ARG A 261 30.33 -34.76 -21.43
N ASP A 262 30.78 -35.76 -20.67
CA ASP A 262 30.40 -37.15 -20.80
C ASP A 262 29.23 -37.51 -19.86
N SER A 263 28.72 -38.73 -19.98
CA SER A 263 27.78 -39.30 -19.01
C SER A 263 28.40 -39.35 -17.61
N PHE A 264 27.55 -39.31 -16.59
CA PHE A 264 28.01 -39.28 -15.22
C PHE A 264 28.59 -40.63 -14.79
N THR A 265 29.87 -40.61 -14.43
CA THR A 265 30.55 -41.71 -13.74
C THR A 265 30.64 -41.35 -12.26
N GLU A 266 29.94 -42.10 -11.41
CA GLU A 266 29.83 -41.85 -9.96
C GLU A 266 29.44 -40.39 -9.64
N PRO A 267 28.18 -39.99 -9.92
CA PRO A 267 27.79 -38.61 -9.76
C PRO A 267 27.74 -38.19 -8.28
N ILE A 268 28.25 -37.00 -8.04
CA ILE A 268 28.23 -36.32 -6.76
C ILE A 268 27.46 -35.00 -6.85
N VAL A 269 26.87 -34.58 -5.74
CA VAL A 269 26.16 -33.32 -5.58
C VAL A 269 26.91 -32.42 -4.60
N THR A 270 27.08 -31.17 -5.00
CA THR A 270 27.66 -30.11 -4.16
C THR A 270 26.59 -29.39 -3.35
N LYS A 271 26.97 -28.63 -2.31
CA LYS A 271 26.03 -27.80 -1.51
C LYS A 271 25.17 -26.85 -2.35
N CYS A 272 25.68 -26.42 -3.50
CA CYS A 272 24.99 -25.56 -4.46
C CYS A 272 24.12 -26.34 -5.47
N LYS A 273 23.81 -27.62 -5.21
CA LYS A 273 22.99 -28.50 -6.06
C LYS A 273 23.53 -28.68 -7.49
N HIS A 274 24.83 -28.49 -7.71
CA HIS A 274 25.47 -28.85 -8.99
C HIS A 274 26.00 -30.27 -8.96
N TYR A 275 25.79 -31.00 -10.06
CA TYR A 275 26.15 -32.40 -10.25
C TYR A 275 27.45 -32.54 -11.07
N PHE A 276 28.38 -33.38 -10.60
CA PHE A 276 29.66 -33.67 -11.27
C PHE A 276 30.03 -35.14 -11.12
N CYS A 277 30.95 -35.64 -11.95
CA CYS A 277 31.60 -36.94 -11.70
C CYS A 277 32.61 -36.82 -10.54
N GLU A 278 32.82 -37.89 -9.78
CA GLU A 278 33.78 -37.93 -8.66
C GLU A 278 35.17 -37.42 -9.08
N LYS A 279 35.72 -37.98 -10.16
CA LYS A 279 37.05 -37.60 -10.68
C LYS A 279 37.13 -36.13 -11.08
N CYS A 280 36.11 -35.64 -11.79
CA CYS A 280 36.03 -34.27 -12.25
C CYS A 280 35.97 -33.27 -11.08
N ALA A 281 35.24 -33.61 -10.03
CA ALA A 281 35.14 -32.77 -8.85
C ALA A 281 36.44 -32.74 -8.04
N LEU A 282 37.13 -33.88 -7.90
CA LEU A 282 38.41 -33.96 -7.20
C LEU A 282 39.53 -33.24 -7.96
N GLU A 283 39.61 -33.39 -9.28
CA GLU A 283 40.57 -32.66 -10.12
C GLU A 283 40.34 -31.15 -10.07
N ARG A 284 39.08 -30.74 -10.04
CA ARG A 284 38.74 -29.32 -9.91
C ARG A 284 39.06 -28.80 -8.52
N TYR A 285 38.77 -29.56 -7.46
CA TYR A 285 39.07 -29.16 -6.08
C TYR A 285 40.57 -28.96 -5.86
N LYS A 286 41.42 -29.80 -6.50
CA LYS A 286 42.89 -29.62 -6.51
C LYS A 286 43.32 -28.30 -7.14
N LYS A 287 42.60 -27.80 -8.16
CA LYS A 287 42.91 -26.52 -8.84
C LYS A 287 42.27 -25.31 -8.14
N THR A 288 41.02 -25.44 -7.71
CA THR A 288 40.25 -24.38 -7.06
C THR A 288 39.23 -24.98 -6.09
N THR A 289 39.09 -24.42 -4.89
CA THR A 289 38.11 -24.88 -3.89
C THR A 289 36.65 -24.48 -4.18
N ARG A 290 36.40 -23.81 -5.30
CA ARG A 290 35.09 -23.25 -5.71
C ARG A 290 34.38 -24.16 -6.73
N CYS A 291 33.05 -24.11 -6.72
CA CYS A 291 32.21 -24.84 -7.66
C CYS A 291 32.40 -24.32 -9.09
N PHE A 292 32.29 -25.20 -10.10
CA PHE A 292 32.49 -24.81 -11.50
C PHE A 292 31.39 -23.92 -12.06
N VAL A 293 30.13 -24.15 -11.65
CA VAL A 293 28.97 -23.47 -12.24
C VAL A 293 28.72 -22.12 -11.56
N CYS A 294 28.59 -22.11 -10.23
CA CYS A 294 28.22 -20.91 -9.47
C CYS A 294 29.37 -20.24 -8.72
N ASN A 295 30.61 -20.75 -8.83
CA ASN A 295 31.79 -20.25 -8.09
C ASN A 295 31.64 -20.20 -6.55
N THR A 296 30.61 -20.82 -5.98
CA THR A 296 30.43 -20.91 -4.52
C THR A 296 31.49 -21.82 -3.91
N GLN A 297 31.97 -21.48 -2.70
CA GLN A 297 32.96 -22.30 -1.98
C GLN A 297 32.36 -23.67 -1.62
N THR A 298 32.98 -24.75 -2.09
CA THR A 298 32.48 -26.12 -1.87
C THR A 298 32.82 -26.67 -0.48
N SER A 299 33.77 -26.03 0.23
CA SER A 299 34.23 -26.43 1.57
C SER A 299 34.71 -27.89 1.69
N GLY A 300 35.08 -28.53 0.57
CA GLY A 300 35.49 -29.94 0.55
C GLY A 300 34.37 -30.94 0.84
N VAL A 301 33.10 -30.50 0.79
CA VAL A 301 31.95 -31.36 1.05
C VAL A 301 31.33 -31.79 -0.28
N PHE A 302 31.47 -33.07 -0.59
CA PHE A 302 30.92 -33.72 -1.78
C PHE A 302 30.06 -34.90 -1.34
N ASN A 303 28.76 -34.86 -1.63
CA ASN A 303 27.84 -35.93 -1.27
C ASN A 303 27.50 -36.78 -2.50
N PRO A 304 27.33 -38.10 -2.39
CA PRO A 304 26.90 -38.92 -3.53
C PRO A 304 25.48 -38.54 -3.99
N ALA A 305 25.27 -38.35 -5.29
CA ALA A 305 24.02 -37.91 -5.87
C ALA A 305 23.03 -39.07 -6.05
N ARG A 306 22.46 -39.58 -4.95
CA ARG A 306 21.54 -40.74 -4.96
C ARG A 306 20.36 -40.60 -5.94
N LYS A 307 19.82 -39.39 -6.10
CA LYS A 307 18.71 -39.12 -7.02
C LYS A 307 19.12 -39.29 -8.50
N LEU A 308 20.32 -38.83 -8.86
CA LEU A 308 20.83 -38.96 -10.23
C LEU A 308 21.25 -40.41 -10.54
N ILE A 309 21.80 -41.12 -9.56
CA ILE A 309 22.11 -42.55 -9.68
C ILE A 309 20.82 -43.36 -9.90
N ALA A 310 19.75 -43.05 -9.18
CA ALA A 310 18.46 -43.72 -9.37
C ALA A 310 17.88 -43.48 -10.77
N ARG A 311 18.08 -42.29 -11.35
CA ARG A 311 17.69 -41.98 -12.75
C ARG A 311 18.55 -42.75 -13.76
N LEU A 312 19.88 -42.69 -13.64
CA LEU A 312 20.79 -43.41 -14.55
C LEU A 312 20.51 -44.92 -14.53
N ASN A 313 20.27 -45.50 -13.36
CA ASN A 313 19.91 -46.92 -13.24
C ASN A 313 18.53 -47.28 -13.83
N ARG A 314 17.63 -46.31 -14.00
CA ARG A 314 16.34 -46.50 -14.71
C ARG A 314 16.53 -46.38 -16.22
N GLU A 315 17.41 -45.49 -16.68
CA GLU A 315 17.73 -45.27 -18.10
C GLU A 315 18.60 -46.41 -18.67
N ASP A 316 19.51 -46.99 -17.87
CA ASP A 316 20.38 -48.11 -18.28
C ASP A 316 19.68 -49.48 -18.30
N LYS A 317 18.48 -49.60 -17.72
CA LYS A 317 17.66 -50.80 -17.90
C LYS A 317 17.07 -50.75 -19.31
N PRO A 318 17.45 -51.67 -20.23
CA PRO A 318 16.80 -51.72 -21.53
C PRO A 318 15.31 -51.94 -21.28
N LYS A 319 14.46 -51.12 -21.92
CA LYS A 319 13.03 -51.40 -22.04
C LYS A 319 12.90 -52.83 -22.55
N LYS A 320 12.53 -53.78 -21.68
CA LYS A 320 11.98 -55.05 -22.16
C LYS A 320 10.70 -54.67 -22.88
N GLU A 321 10.64 -55.02 -24.15
CA GLU A 321 9.43 -55.01 -24.96
C GLU A 321 8.38 -55.87 -24.24
N ASP A 322 7.43 -55.22 -23.59
CA ASP A 322 6.15 -55.85 -23.24
C ASP A 322 5.20 -55.57 -24.42
N ASP A 323 5.42 -56.33 -25.51
CA ASP A 323 4.38 -56.64 -26.48
C ASP A 323 3.45 -57.66 -25.81
N SER A 324 2.32 -57.18 -25.28
CA SER A 324 1.18 -58.04 -24.97
C SER A 324 -0.14 -57.28 -25.15
N SER A 325 -0.68 -57.40 -26.37
CA SER A 325 -2.05 -57.87 -26.61
C SER A 325 -3.11 -57.47 -25.56
N SER A 326 -3.92 -56.46 -25.86
CA SER A 326 -5.32 -56.43 -25.42
C SER A 326 -6.23 -56.43 -26.64
N ASP A 327 -6.67 -57.65 -26.94
CA ASP A 327 -7.77 -58.06 -27.81
C ASP A 327 -9.10 -57.39 -27.38
N SER A 328 -9.87 -56.99 -28.38
CA SER A 328 -11.35 -56.97 -28.49
C SER A 328 -12.22 -57.01 -27.22
N ASP A 329 -12.94 -55.92 -26.92
CA ASP A 329 -14.41 -55.75 -27.08
C ASP A 329 -14.86 -54.35 -26.63
#